data_AF-A0A959HH32-F1
#
_entry.id   AF-A0A959HH32-F1
#
_cell.length_a   1.000
_cell.length_b   1.000
_cell.length_c   1.000
_cell.angle_alpha   90.00
_cell.angle_beta   90.00
_cell.angle_gamma   90.00
#
_symmetry.space_group_name_H-M   'P 1'
#
loop_
_entity.id
_entity.type
_entity.pdbx_description
1 polymer ?
#
loop_
_entity_poly.entity_id
_entity_poly.type
_entity_poly.pdbx_seq_one_letter_code
_entity_poly.pdbx_strand_id
1 'polypeptide(L)'
;MLELRSEEEPTPTILGGPKVNPYTVAVMTQAWNNLYGGNYAYESLPPTHLYVKLTPEDVEQLATLQESELVLLDFPMDYKVVEMGDYYPQPWKTEEEIPDYFTVVATEEELPIENYEVLEELVIPPYDSYLTAEAFRLTANEYLPGGVEGGGEGPPAPESGCTPDCTYYPDCLMGYPCEDENPGGRCTIE
;
A
#
# COMPACT_ATOMS: atom_id res chain seq x y z
N MET A 1 12.05 25.28 -38.80
CA MET A 1 11.57 23.89 -38.85
C MET A 1 12.28 23.17 -37.73
N LEU A 2 11.66 23.15 -36.56
CA LEU A 2 12.19 22.51 -35.35
C LEU A 2 11.32 21.28 -35.14
N GLU A 3 11.77 20.15 -35.67
CA GLU A 3 11.28 18.84 -35.26
C GLU A 3 12.08 18.43 -34.02
N LEU A 4 11.48 18.62 -32.85
CA LEU A 4 11.99 18.12 -31.59
C LEU A 4 10.78 17.63 -30.79
N ARG A 5 10.30 16.45 -31.16
CA ARG A 5 9.50 15.58 -30.28
C ARG A 5 10.05 14.18 -30.45
N SER A 6 10.59 13.59 -29.38
CA SER A 6 10.62 12.13 -29.30
C SER A 6 9.16 11.71 -29.10
N GLU A 7 8.48 11.32 -30.18
CA GLU A 7 7.15 10.74 -30.12
C GLU A 7 7.29 9.23 -29.87
N GLU A 8 7.74 8.84 -28.67
CA GLU A 8 7.47 7.46 -28.23
C GLU A 8 5.97 7.35 -28.03
N GLU A 9 5.34 6.34 -28.66
CA GLU A 9 3.92 6.07 -28.47
C GLU A 9 3.68 5.74 -26.98
N PRO A 10 2.59 6.25 -26.38
CA PRO A 10 2.31 6.02 -24.97
C PRO A 10 2.18 4.51 -24.72
N THR A 11 2.84 4.05 -23.67
CA THR A 11 2.89 2.65 -23.28
C THR A 11 1.82 2.34 -22.23
N PRO A 12 1.12 1.20 -22.31
CA PRO A 12 0.10 0.87 -21.33
C PRO A 12 0.70 0.26 -20.05
N THR A 13 0.20 0.65 -18.89
CA THR A 13 0.38 -0.05 -17.62
C THR A 13 -0.34 -1.40 -17.68
N ILE A 14 0.38 -2.47 -17.36
CA ILE A 14 -0.15 -3.84 -17.35
C ILE A 14 -0.32 -4.29 -15.90
N LEU A 15 -1.55 -4.60 -15.53
CA LEU A 15 -1.87 -5.20 -14.23
C LEU A 15 -1.87 -6.72 -14.31
N GLY A 16 -1.43 -7.33 -13.21
CA GLY A 16 -1.38 -8.76 -13.00
C GLY A 16 -2.58 -9.25 -12.17
N GLY A 17 -2.34 -10.27 -11.35
CA GLY A 17 -3.36 -10.79 -10.43
C GLY A 17 -3.65 -9.85 -9.25
N PRO A 18 -4.74 -10.10 -8.52
CA PRO A 18 -5.08 -9.35 -7.32
C PRO A 18 -3.97 -9.44 -6.27
N LYS A 19 -3.84 -8.36 -5.48
CA LYS A 19 -2.91 -8.23 -4.37
C LYS A 19 -3.72 -7.93 -3.11
N VAL A 20 -3.44 -8.65 -2.03
CA VAL A 20 -4.08 -8.37 -0.74
C VAL A 20 -3.46 -7.09 -0.19
N ASN A 21 -4.27 -6.08 0.08
CA ASN A 21 -3.81 -4.83 0.66
C ASN A 21 -3.39 -5.05 2.13
N PRO A 22 -2.15 -4.70 2.54
CA PRO A 22 -1.73 -4.86 3.92
C PRO A 22 -2.42 -3.86 4.87
N TYR A 23 -2.91 -2.73 4.35
CA TYR A 23 -3.45 -1.64 5.15
C TYR A 23 -4.95 -1.72 5.43
N THR A 24 -5.64 -2.77 4.97
CA THR A 24 -7.07 -2.95 5.28
C THR A 24 -7.29 -3.00 6.78
N VAL A 25 -8.44 -2.51 7.25
CA VAL A 25 -8.81 -2.62 8.68
C VAL A 25 -8.69 -4.06 9.17
N ALA A 26 -9.10 -5.05 8.36
CA ALA A 26 -9.03 -6.46 8.73
C ALA A 26 -7.59 -6.95 8.94
N VAL A 27 -6.69 -6.71 7.98
CA VAL A 27 -5.28 -7.13 8.08
C VAL A 27 -4.58 -6.40 9.22
N MET A 28 -4.80 -5.10 9.34
CA MET A 28 -4.18 -4.26 10.36
C MET A 28 -4.66 -4.63 11.76
N THR A 29 -5.94 -4.98 11.92
CA THR A 29 -6.47 -5.50 13.19
C THR A 29 -5.84 -6.83 13.56
N GLN A 30 -5.66 -7.73 12.58
CA GLN A 30 -4.97 -9.00 12.80
C GLN A 30 -3.50 -8.76 13.20
N ALA A 31 -2.78 -7.89 12.48
CA ALA A 31 -1.40 -7.54 12.78
C ALA A 31 -1.26 -6.94 14.20
N TRP A 32 -2.16 -6.04 14.56
CA TRP A 32 -2.20 -5.46 15.91
C TRP A 32 -2.41 -6.53 16.97
N ASN A 33 -3.38 -7.43 16.77
CA ASN A 33 -3.69 -8.48 17.74
C ASN A 33 -2.54 -9.49 17.88
N ASN A 34 -1.80 -9.76 16.80
CA ASN A 34 -0.58 -10.56 16.86
C ASN A 34 0.51 -9.90 17.71
N LEU A 35 0.68 -8.58 17.63
CA LEU A 35 1.70 -7.83 18.36
C LEU A 35 1.32 -7.52 19.82
N TYR A 36 0.06 -7.15 20.05
CA TYR A 36 -0.37 -6.50 21.29
C TYR A 36 -1.62 -7.15 21.92
N GLY A 37 -2.22 -8.16 21.29
CA GLY A 37 -3.52 -8.73 21.67
C GLY A 37 -3.58 -9.32 23.08
N GLY A 38 -2.44 -9.70 23.66
CA GLY A 38 -2.37 -10.15 25.06
C GLY A 38 -2.73 -9.06 26.08
N ASN A 39 -2.58 -7.78 25.71
CA ASN A 39 -2.85 -6.63 26.58
C ASN A 39 -3.93 -5.69 26.01
N TYR A 40 -4.01 -5.57 24.69
CA TYR A 40 -4.84 -4.58 23.98
C TYR A 40 -5.41 -5.16 22.68
N ALA A 41 -6.31 -6.14 22.78
CA ALA A 41 -6.98 -6.66 21.59
C ALA A 41 -8.03 -5.68 21.05
N TYR A 42 -8.12 -5.55 19.73
CA TYR A 42 -9.22 -4.88 19.03
C TYR A 42 -10.07 -5.91 18.29
N GLU A 43 -11.38 -5.71 18.31
CA GLU A 43 -12.30 -6.40 17.38
C GLU A 43 -12.16 -5.84 15.97
N SER A 44 -12.01 -4.51 15.87
CA SER A 44 -11.72 -3.78 14.64
C SER A 44 -10.99 -2.50 15.01
N LEU A 45 -9.85 -2.22 14.37
CA LEU A 45 -9.20 -0.92 14.49
C LEU A 45 -10.06 0.18 13.83
N PRO A 46 -10.04 1.41 14.35
CA PRO A 46 -10.69 2.53 13.68
C PRO A 46 -9.93 2.88 12.39
N PRO A 47 -10.62 3.10 11.26
CA PRO A 47 -9.97 3.52 10.03
C PRO A 47 -9.38 4.91 10.17
N THR A 48 -8.25 5.13 9.51
CA THR A 48 -7.59 6.45 9.41
C THR A 48 -7.67 7.01 8.00
N HIS A 49 -7.80 6.15 6.99
CA HIS A 49 -7.88 6.53 5.59
C HIS A 49 -8.94 5.71 4.84
N LEU A 50 -9.31 6.18 3.65
CA LEU A 50 -10.21 5.54 2.72
C LEU A 50 -9.47 5.33 1.40
N TYR A 51 -9.58 4.12 0.83
CA TYR A 51 -9.25 3.87 -0.56
C TYR A 51 -10.50 4.13 -1.41
N VAL A 52 -10.43 5.09 -2.33
CA VAL A 52 -11.59 5.57 -3.06
C VAL A 52 -11.37 5.54 -4.57
N LYS A 53 -12.45 5.26 -5.30
CA LYS A 53 -12.56 5.46 -6.75
C LYS A 53 -13.33 6.76 -7.01
N LEU A 54 -12.73 7.65 -7.77
CA LEU A 54 -13.28 8.93 -8.22
C LEU A 54 -13.74 8.77 -9.66
N THR A 55 -14.99 9.14 -9.96
CA THR A 55 -15.56 9.02 -11.30
C THR A 55 -16.06 10.40 -11.74
N PRO A 56 -15.17 11.26 -12.29
CA PRO A 56 -15.57 12.58 -12.78
C PRO A 56 -16.63 12.45 -13.89
N GLU A 57 -17.74 13.17 -13.73
CA GLU A 57 -18.87 13.13 -14.68
C GLU A 57 -18.64 14.05 -15.89
N ASP A 58 -17.81 15.07 -15.73
CA ASP A 58 -17.50 16.06 -16.75
C ASP A 58 -16.07 16.61 -16.64
N VAL A 59 -15.70 17.45 -17.60
CA VAL A 59 -14.36 18.04 -17.71
C VAL A 59 -14.07 19.05 -16.58
N GLU A 60 -15.10 19.66 -15.99
CA GLU A 60 -14.92 20.60 -14.87
C GLU A 60 -14.55 19.84 -13.59
N GLN A 61 -15.22 18.71 -13.33
CA GLN A 61 -14.85 17.80 -12.25
C GLN A 61 -13.45 17.20 -12.47
N LEU A 62 -13.11 16.81 -13.70
CA LEU A 62 -11.76 16.36 -14.04
C LEU A 62 -10.70 17.43 -13.75
N ALA A 63 -10.94 18.67 -14.15
CA ALA A 63 -10.04 19.78 -13.86
C ALA A 63 -9.89 20.01 -12.35
N THR A 64 -10.99 19.94 -11.61
CA THR A 64 -11.00 20.05 -10.15
C THR A 64 -10.14 18.96 -9.50
N LEU A 65 -10.23 17.71 -9.99
CA LEU A 65 -9.36 16.62 -9.54
C LEU A 65 -7.87 16.93 -9.84
N GLN A 66 -7.56 17.35 -11.06
CA GLN A 66 -6.18 17.62 -11.50
C GLN A 66 -5.53 18.82 -10.77
N GLU A 67 -6.33 19.76 -10.28
CA GLU A 67 -5.88 20.90 -9.48
C GLU A 67 -5.77 20.60 -7.97
N SER A 68 -6.29 19.44 -7.53
CA SER A 68 -6.25 19.03 -6.12
C SER A 68 -4.84 18.58 -5.68
N GLU A 69 -4.62 18.51 -4.36
CA GLU A 69 -3.40 17.95 -3.77
C GLU A 69 -3.42 16.41 -3.67
N LEU A 70 -4.48 15.77 -4.17
CA LEU A 70 -4.64 14.32 -4.12
C LEU A 70 -3.64 13.63 -5.04
N VAL A 71 -3.09 12.50 -4.57
CA VAL A 71 -2.34 11.59 -5.42
C VAL A 71 -3.34 10.76 -6.23
N LEU A 72 -3.50 11.10 -7.51
CA LEU A 72 -4.41 10.42 -8.42
C LEU A 72 -3.67 9.34 -9.20
N LEU A 73 -4.15 8.11 -9.10
CA LEU A 73 -3.72 6.98 -9.91
C LEU A 73 -4.81 6.65 -10.93
N ASP A 74 -4.42 6.30 -12.14
CA ASP A 74 -5.33 5.91 -13.22
C ASP A 74 -5.59 4.39 -13.26
N PHE A 75 -4.90 3.62 -12.40
CA PHE A 75 -5.11 2.19 -12.18
C PHE A 75 -5.47 1.86 -10.74
N PRO A 76 -6.21 0.75 -10.52
CA PRO A 76 -6.57 0.29 -9.19
C PRO A 76 -5.37 -0.33 -8.43
N MET A 77 -5.27 -0.05 -7.13
CA MET A 77 -4.13 -0.41 -6.27
C MET A 77 -4.20 -1.83 -5.71
N ASP A 78 -5.34 -2.52 -5.87
CA ASP A 78 -5.60 -3.89 -5.43
C ASP A 78 -5.08 -4.95 -6.43
N TYR A 79 -4.31 -4.53 -7.44
CA TYR A 79 -3.64 -5.42 -8.40
C TYR A 79 -2.13 -5.21 -8.38
N LYS A 80 -1.39 -6.27 -8.77
CA LYS A 80 0.05 -6.16 -8.99
C LYS A 80 0.31 -5.38 -10.28
N VAL A 81 1.20 -4.40 -10.26
CA VAL A 81 1.73 -3.80 -11.49
C VAL A 81 2.79 -4.75 -12.06
N VAL A 82 2.53 -5.31 -13.24
CA VAL A 82 3.47 -6.18 -13.97
C VAL A 82 4.41 -5.34 -14.81
N GLU A 83 3.88 -4.30 -15.45
CA GLU A 83 4.63 -3.35 -16.26
C GLU A 83 4.04 -1.96 -16.03
N MET A 84 4.90 -1.00 -15.70
CA MET A 84 4.50 0.40 -15.53
C MET A 84 4.60 1.10 -16.89
N GLY A 85 3.50 1.72 -17.33
CA GLY A 85 3.45 2.53 -18.54
C GLY A 85 3.01 3.97 -18.24
N ASP A 86 2.62 4.68 -19.29
CA ASP A 86 2.14 6.05 -19.27
C ASP A 86 0.65 6.16 -18.92
N TYR A 87 -0.14 5.10 -19.15
CA TYR A 87 -1.58 5.07 -18.86
C TYR A 87 -2.11 3.66 -18.61
N TYR A 88 -3.17 3.50 -17.83
CA TYR A 88 -3.88 2.24 -17.69
C TYR A 88 -5.13 2.17 -18.58
N PRO A 89 -5.23 1.18 -19.51
CA PRO A 89 -6.43 0.99 -20.31
C PRO A 89 -7.55 0.42 -19.41
N GLN A 90 -8.51 1.27 -19.03
CA GLN A 90 -9.65 0.86 -18.20
C GLN A 90 -10.65 0.05 -19.05
N PRO A 91 -10.74 -1.29 -18.90
CA PRO A 91 -11.53 -2.14 -19.80
C PRO A 91 -13.05 -1.93 -19.68
N TRP A 92 -13.50 -1.19 -18.67
CA TRP A 92 -14.89 -0.80 -18.45
C TRP A 92 -15.24 0.59 -18.99
N LYS A 93 -14.27 1.31 -19.57
CA LYS A 93 -14.44 2.61 -20.21
C LYS A 93 -14.06 2.51 -21.69
N THR A 94 -14.69 3.35 -22.50
CA THR A 94 -14.27 3.63 -23.88
C THR A 94 -13.19 4.73 -23.89
N GLU A 95 -12.42 4.83 -24.98
CA GLU A 95 -11.37 5.86 -25.13
C GLU A 95 -11.90 7.30 -25.11
N GLU A 96 -13.20 7.51 -25.37
CA GLU A 96 -13.83 8.82 -25.37
C GLU A 96 -14.38 9.22 -23.98
N GLU A 97 -14.48 8.28 -23.04
CA GLU A 97 -14.96 8.52 -21.69
C GLU A 97 -13.86 9.07 -20.78
N ILE A 98 -14.25 9.91 -19.82
CA ILE A 98 -13.33 10.38 -18.79
C ILE A 98 -12.91 9.17 -17.91
N PRO A 99 -11.61 8.94 -17.70
CA PRO A 99 -11.13 7.81 -16.91
C PRO A 99 -11.53 7.98 -15.44
N ASP A 100 -11.67 6.85 -14.75
CA ASP A 100 -11.76 6.84 -13.29
C ASP A 100 -10.38 7.07 -12.68
N TYR A 101 -10.33 7.64 -11.48
CA TYR A 101 -9.11 7.80 -10.71
C TYR A 101 -9.21 7.10 -9.37
N PHE A 102 -8.08 6.70 -8.83
CA PHE A 102 -7.96 5.99 -7.56
C PHE A 102 -7.05 6.79 -6.64
N THR A 103 -7.45 6.93 -5.38
CA THR A 103 -6.64 7.66 -4.40
C THR A 103 -6.86 7.12 -2.99
N VAL A 104 -5.99 7.52 -2.09
CA VAL A 104 -6.08 7.25 -0.65
C VAL A 104 -6.16 8.59 0.07
N VAL A 105 -7.20 8.77 0.86
CA VAL A 105 -7.53 10.04 1.52
C VAL A 105 -7.77 9.80 3.01
N ALA A 106 -7.43 10.75 3.88
CA ALA A 106 -7.74 10.64 5.30
C ALA A 106 -9.25 10.65 5.54
N THR A 107 -9.76 9.95 6.56
CA THR A 107 -11.22 9.87 6.83
C THR A 107 -11.87 11.22 7.15
N GLU A 108 -11.09 12.23 7.53
CA GLU A 108 -11.55 13.58 7.87
C GLU A 108 -11.40 14.58 6.72
N GLU A 109 -10.80 14.18 5.61
CA GLU A 109 -10.53 15.05 4.46
C GLU A 109 -11.70 15.01 3.46
N GLU A 110 -12.09 16.19 2.99
CA GLU A 110 -13.18 16.33 2.02
C GLU A 110 -12.68 16.08 0.60
N LEU A 111 -13.40 15.26 -0.16
CA LEU A 111 -13.07 15.02 -1.55
C LEU A 111 -13.52 16.20 -2.43
N PRO A 112 -12.74 16.57 -3.45
CA PRO A 112 -13.05 17.69 -4.35
C PRO A 112 -14.26 17.46 -5.25
N ILE A 113 -14.77 16.22 -5.33
CA ILE A 113 -15.97 15.86 -6.09
C ILE A 113 -16.87 14.94 -5.27
N GLU A 114 -18.17 14.97 -5.58
CA GLU A 114 -19.20 14.18 -4.89
C GLU A 114 -19.34 12.75 -5.45
N ASN A 115 -18.98 12.52 -6.73
CA ASN A 115 -19.14 11.21 -7.36
C ASN A 115 -17.92 10.32 -7.09
N TYR A 116 -17.94 9.66 -5.95
CA TYR A 116 -16.91 8.70 -5.53
C TYR A 116 -17.50 7.44 -4.90
N GLU A 117 -16.72 6.37 -4.94
CA GLU A 117 -17.02 5.09 -4.31
C GLU A 117 -15.90 4.77 -3.31
N VAL A 118 -16.26 4.52 -2.05
CA VAL A 118 -15.32 3.97 -1.06
C VAL A 118 -15.14 2.48 -1.35
N LEU A 119 -13.94 2.10 -1.79
CA LEU A 119 -13.60 0.72 -2.08
C LEU A 119 -13.19 -0.03 -0.82
N GLU A 120 -12.44 0.62 0.07
CA GLU A 120 -11.92 -0.01 1.27
C GLU A 120 -11.61 1.00 2.38
N GLU A 121 -11.85 0.60 3.63
CA GLU A 121 -11.37 1.33 4.81
C GLU A 121 -9.96 0.87 5.19
N LEU A 122 -9.09 1.82 5.50
CA LEU A 122 -7.67 1.59 5.74
C LEU A 122 -7.20 2.09 7.10
N VAL A 123 -6.19 1.43 7.64
CA VAL A 123 -5.39 1.91 8.77
C VAL A 123 -3.95 2.09 8.29
N ILE A 124 -3.51 3.34 8.17
CA ILE A 124 -2.16 3.69 7.72
C ILE A 124 -1.35 4.20 8.93
N PRO A 125 -0.50 3.37 9.55
CA PRO A 125 0.44 3.77 10.59
C PRO A 125 1.75 4.31 9.96
N PRO A 126 2.73 4.74 10.77
CA PRO A 126 4.09 4.97 10.29
C PRO A 126 4.65 3.75 9.54
N TYR A 127 5.27 4.00 8.37
CA TYR A 127 5.76 2.95 7.47
C TYR A 127 6.80 2.03 8.14
N ASP A 128 7.79 2.60 8.83
CA ASP A 128 8.81 1.87 9.58
C ASP A 128 8.32 1.49 10.99
N SER A 129 7.27 0.67 11.07
CA SER A 129 6.72 0.16 12.33
C SER A 129 6.51 -1.35 12.29
N TYR A 130 6.63 -2.02 13.45
CA TYR A 130 6.32 -3.44 13.57
C TYR A 130 4.90 -3.79 13.10
N LEU A 131 3.96 -2.85 13.25
CA LEU A 131 2.59 -3.03 12.80
C LEU A 131 2.51 -3.12 11.27
N THR A 132 3.19 -2.21 10.56
CA THR A 132 3.30 -2.27 9.09
C THR A 132 4.02 -3.55 8.66
N ALA A 133 5.15 -3.87 9.27
CA ALA A 133 5.94 -5.05 8.93
C ALA A 133 5.13 -6.35 9.11
N GLU A 134 4.38 -6.48 10.20
CA GLU A 134 3.51 -7.64 10.45
C GLU A 134 2.37 -7.73 9.44
N ALA A 135 1.73 -6.61 9.09
CA ALA A 135 0.67 -6.57 8.09
C ALA A 135 1.16 -7.01 6.70
N PHE A 136 2.36 -6.57 6.31
CA PHE A 136 3.00 -6.99 5.07
C PHE A 136 3.37 -8.48 5.10
N ARG A 137 3.87 -8.99 6.22
CA ARG A 137 4.13 -10.42 6.42
C ARG A 137 2.86 -11.25 6.27
N LEU A 138 1.76 -10.86 6.92
CA LEU A 138 0.46 -11.56 6.87
C LEU A 138 -0.09 -11.68 5.45
N THR A 139 0.24 -10.72 4.60
CA THR A 139 -0.27 -10.63 3.21
C THR A 139 0.76 -11.07 2.17
N ALA A 140 1.93 -11.55 2.60
CA ALA A 140 3.06 -11.90 1.75
C ALA A 140 3.46 -10.78 0.76
N ASN A 141 3.32 -9.53 1.21
CA ASN A 141 3.79 -8.36 0.48
C ASN A 141 5.25 -8.06 0.82
N GLU A 142 5.99 -7.57 -0.16
CA GLU A 142 7.38 -7.15 0.04
C GLU A 142 7.43 -5.89 0.93
N TYR A 143 8.19 -5.97 2.02
CA TYR A 143 8.39 -4.89 2.98
C TYR A 143 9.85 -4.45 2.95
N LEU A 144 10.10 -3.16 2.70
CA LEU A 144 11.44 -2.58 2.56
C LEU A 144 11.64 -1.53 3.66
N PRO A 145 12.04 -1.92 4.88
CA PRO A 145 12.30 -0.96 5.94
C PRO A 145 13.44 -0.01 5.55
N GLY A 146 13.27 1.29 5.81
CA GLY A 146 14.32 2.31 5.65
C GLY A 146 14.38 3.05 4.31
N GLY A 147 13.47 2.81 3.37
CA GLY A 147 13.32 3.61 2.14
C GLY A 147 14.45 3.40 1.11
N VAL A 148 14.07 3.12 -0.14
CA VAL A 148 14.99 2.77 -1.24
C VAL A 148 15.87 3.96 -1.66
N GLU A 149 17.19 3.88 -1.44
CA GLU A 149 18.22 4.37 -2.39
C GLU A 149 19.50 3.52 -2.26
N GLY A 150 19.49 2.38 -2.94
CA GLY A 150 20.69 1.57 -3.11
C GLY A 150 20.30 0.22 -3.69
N GLY A 151 20.82 -0.12 -4.87
CA GLY A 151 20.61 -1.40 -5.54
C GLY A 151 21.25 -2.60 -4.82
N GLY A 152 21.04 -2.70 -3.52
CA GLY A 152 21.19 -3.94 -2.76
C GLY A 152 19.86 -4.68 -2.79
N GLU A 153 19.94 -6.00 -2.84
CA GLU A 153 18.81 -6.87 -2.50
C GLU A 153 18.24 -6.33 -1.18
N GLY A 154 16.98 -5.87 -1.19
CA GLY A 154 16.32 -5.40 0.02
C GLY A 154 16.43 -6.48 1.11
N PRO A 155 16.29 -6.11 2.40
CA PRO A 155 16.22 -7.12 3.44
C PRO A 155 15.19 -8.17 3.00
N PRO A 156 15.52 -9.47 3.07
CA PRO A 156 14.63 -10.50 2.57
C PRO A 156 13.26 -10.30 3.23
N ALA A 157 12.18 -10.47 2.45
CA ALA A 157 10.84 -10.55 3.00
C ALA A 157 10.88 -11.36 4.31
N PRO A 158 10.22 -10.91 5.39
CA PRO A 158 10.37 -11.45 6.75
C PRO A 158 10.50 -12.96 6.65
N GLU A 159 11.66 -13.48 7.04
CA GLU A 159 12.10 -14.83 6.68
C GLU A 159 10.96 -15.82 6.91
N SER A 160 10.81 -16.79 6.00
CA SER A 160 9.79 -17.83 6.05
C SER A 160 9.83 -18.57 7.40
N GLY A 161 9.13 -18.03 8.41
CA GLY A 161 9.31 -18.46 9.80
C GLY A 161 9.04 -17.40 10.88
N CYS A 162 9.08 -16.09 10.60
CA CYS A 162 8.75 -15.08 11.62
C CYS A 162 7.24 -15.13 11.94
N THR A 163 6.86 -15.68 13.10
CA THR A 163 5.46 -15.76 13.56
C THR A 163 5.36 -15.34 15.03
N PRO A 164 4.16 -15.00 15.54
CA PRO A 164 3.98 -14.60 16.94
C PRO A 164 4.44 -15.64 17.97
N ASP A 165 4.56 -16.91 17.58
CA ASP A 165 5.01 -18.01 18.45
C ASP A 165 6.56 -18.14 18.50
N CYS A 166 7.28 -17.39 17.68
CA CYS A 166 8.74 -17.43 17.65
C CYS A 166 9.36 -16.55 18.75
N THR A 167 10.49 -17.01 19.29
CA THR A 167 11.23 -16.30 20.36
C THR A 167 11.65 -14.88 20.00
N TYR A 168 11.88 -14.61 18.71
CA TYR A 168 12.41 -13.34 18.19
C TYR A 168 11.32 -12.43 17.60
N TYR A 169 10.05 -12.78 17.79
CA TYR A 169 8.94 -11.90 17.39
C TYR A 169 8.79 -10.76 18.41
N PRO A 170 8.64 -9.50 17.99
CA PRO A 170 8.48 -9.01 16.62
C PRO A 170 9.78 -8.54 15.93
N ASP A 171 10.94 -8.63 16.58
CA ASP A 171 12.22 -8.13 16.06
C ASP A 171 12.60 -8.73 14.70
N CYS A 172 12.25 -10.00 14.46
CA CYS A 172 12.45 -10.66 13.16
C CYS A 172 11.70 -10.00 11.99
N LEU A 173 10.65 -9.20 12.26
CA LEU A 173 9.91 -8.47 11.21
C LEU A 173 10.72 -7.34 10.59
N MET A 174 11.72 -6.82 11.30
CA MET A 174 12.54 -5.68 10.87
C MET A 174 13.90 -6.12 10.30
N GLY A 175 14.12 -7.42 10.10
CA GLY A 175 15.36 -7.95 9.53
C GLY A 175 16.57 -7.90 10.49
N TYR A 176 16.35 -7.74 11.80
CA TYR A 176 17.44 -7.86 12.78
C TYR A 176 17.93 -9.32 12.81
N PRO A 177 19.26 -9.56 12.71
CA PRO A 177 19.81 -10.91 12.57
C PRO A 177 19.51 -11.77 13.80
N CYS A 178 19.04 -12.99 13.53
CA CYS A 178 18.92 -14.06 14.51
C CYS A 178 20.33 -14.56 14.88
N GLU A 179 20.92 -14.09 15.97
CA GLU A 179 22.19 -14.69 16.43
C GLU A 179 21.90 -16.07 17.05
N ASP A 180 22.27 -17.12 16.32
CA ASP A 180 22.07 -18.55 16.59
C ASP A 180 22.74 -19.09 17.88
N GLU A 181 23.40 -18.28 18.71
CA GLU A 181 24.21 -18.81 19.81
C GLU A 181 23.53 -18.86 21.18
N ASN A 182 22.24 -18.50 21.31
CA ASN A 182 21.58 -18.69 22.61
C ASN A 182 20.05 -18.83 22.55
N PRO A 183 19.49 -20.07 22.60
CA PRO A 183 18.04 -20.31 22.58
C PRO A 183 17.31 -19.89 23.89
N GLY A 184 17.88 -18.94 24.64
CA GLY A 184 17.31 -18.34 25.84
C GLY A 184 17.85 -16.94 26.16
N GLY A 185 18.54 -16.27 25.22
CA GLY A 185 19.11 -14.94 25.42
C GLY A 185 18.06 -13.84 25.26
N ARG A 186 17.85 -13.03 26.31
CA ARG A 186 17.00 -11.82 26.24
C ARG A 186 17.61 -10.79 25.29
N CYS A 187 16.79 -10.20 24.41
CA CYS A 187 17.14 -8.97 23.70
C CYS A 187 17.40 -7.86 24.72
N THR A 188 18.65 -7.40 24.85
CA THR A 188 18.98 -6.21 25.62
C THR A 188 18.98 -5.00 24.69
N ILE A 189 18.08 -4.07 24.93
CA ILE A 189 18.15 -2.71 24.42
C ILE A 189 19.18 -1.99 25.29
N GLU A 190 20.32 -1.56 24.73
CA GLU A 190 21.19 -0.57 25.39
C GLU A 190 20.61 0.84 25.23
#